data_AF-A0A9W8XGU3-F1
#
_entry.id   AF-A0A9W8XGU3-F1
#
_cell.length_a   1.000
_cell.length_b   1.000
_cell.length_c   1.000
_cell.angle_alpha   90.00
_cell.angle_beta   90.00
_cell.angle_gamma   90.00
#
_symmetry.space_group_name_H-M   'P 1'
#
loop_
_entity.id
_entity.type
_entity.pdbx_description
1 polymer ?
#
loop_
_entity_poly.entity_id
_entity_poly.type
_entity_poly.pdbx_seq_one_letter_code
_entity_poly.pdbx_strand_id
1 'polypeptide(L)'
;MSHSQRPPAYSILSTPPDMSLSPEQQSLKERFDAELGPDAFDAPWSRLLKHSPEMFAASLRLTAVPKRKGHLSPKIQSLISLAVAAASTHLHVPDIQRYTKAALANGASKAEIVEVLYLTSTLGIHACNIGVPLLVEVLKEEGREVKSGMDGMNKEQWELKEEFEKKRGYWHAFWEDFLRLSPEFFGAYVEFSSVPWVNEGGKGVLEPKVCMV
;
A
#
# COMPACT_ATOMS: atom_id res chain seq x y z
N MET A 1 -42.67 11.28 -1.00
CA MET A 1 -42.08 10.37 -0.01
C MET A 1 -40.61 10.23 -0.32
N SER A 2 -39.76 10.92 0.45
CA SER A 2 -38.30 10.92 0.25
C SER A 2 -37.73 9.63 0.82
N HIS A 3 -37.25 8.74 -0.03
CA HIS A 3 -36.48 7.58 0.40
C HIS A 3 -35.11 8.06 0.88
N SER A 4 -35.01 8.30 2.19
CA SER A 4 -33.72 8.39 2.87
C SER A 4 -33.04 7.02 2.78
N GLN A 5 -32.19 6.85 1.77
CA GLN A 5 -31.31 5.70 1.68
C GLN A 5 -30.34 5.77 2.86
N ARG A 6 -30.50 4.86 3.82
CA ARG A 6 -29.48 4.64 4.84
C ARG A 6 -28.15 4.36 4.13
N PRO A 7 -27.07 5.08 4.44
CA PRO A 7 -25.76 4.73 3.93
C PRO A 7 -25.42 3.29 4.37
N PRO A 8 -24.67 2.52 3.56
CA PRO A 8 -24.36 1.13 3.86
C PRO A 8 -23.70 1.01 5.24
N ALA A 9 -23.88 -0.14 5.91
CA ALA A 9 -23.51 -0.39 7.30
C ALA A 9 -22.01 -0.13 7.64
N TYR A 10 -21.17 0.06 6.63
CA TYR A 10 -19.74 0.35 6.73
C TYR A 10 -19.33 1.76 6.26
N SER A 11 -20.30 2.68 6.06
CA SER A 11 -19.99 4.05 5.69
C SER A 11 -19.40 4.82 6.89
N ILE A 12 -18.09 4.74 7.09
CA ILE A 12 -17.37 5.58 8.07
C ILE A 12 -17.16 7.01 7.60
N LEU A 13 -17.58 7.35 6.38
CA LEU A 13 -17.75 8.74 5.91
C LEU A 13 -19.03 9.40 6.46
N SER A 14 -19.74 8.73 7.38
CA SER A 14 -20.88 9.33 8.07
C SER A 14 -20.41 10.53 8.89
N THR A 15 -21.13 11.65 8.75
CA THR A 15 -20.96 12.82 9.61
C THR A 15 -21.03 12.37 11.07
N PRO A 16 -20.11 12.82 11.94
CA PRO A 16 -20.20 12.55 13.37
C PRO A 16 -21.59 12.90 13.88
N PRO A 17 -22.22 12.07 14.73
CA PRO A 17 -23.48 12.45 15.36
C PRO A 17 -23.29 13.75 16.15
N ASP A 18 -24.35 14.53 16.30
CA ASP A 18 -24.34 15.71 17.17
C ASP A 18 -24.03 15.25 18.61
N MET A 19 -22.97 15.81 19.20
CA MET A 19 -22.42 15.37 20.49
C MET A 19 -22.25 16.55 21.43
N SER A 20 -22.88 16.47 22.61
CA SER A 20 -22.48 17.27 23.76
C SER A 20 -21.14 16.75 24.29
N LEU A 21 -20.06 17.49 24.08
CA LEU A 21 -18.73 17.17 24.59
C LEU A 21 -18.52 17.76 25.98
N SER A 22 -17.82 17.04 26.85
CA SER A 22 -17.27 17.63 28.07
C SER A 22 -16.18 18.67 27.74
N PRO A 23 -15.82 19.58 28.67
CA PRO A 23 -14.76 20.56 28.44
C PRO A 23 -13.41 19.94 28.02
N GLU A 24 -13.06 18.79 28.60
CA GLU A 24 -11.84 18.05 28.23
C GLU A 24 -11.91 17.52 26.80
N GLN A 25 -13.02 16.88 26.43
CA GLN A 25 -13.21 16.35 25.07
C GLN A 25 -13.26 17.47 24.03
N GLN A 26 -13.84 18.62 24.38
CA GLN A 26 -13.84 19.81 23.52
C GLN A 26 -12.41 20.30 23.26
N SER A 27 -11.57 20.39 24.30
CA SER A 27 -10.15 20.77 24.15
C SER A 27 -9.37 19.78 23.27
N LEU A 28 -9.61 18.47 23.42
CA LEU A 28 -9.00 17.45 22.58
C LEU A 28 -9.48 17.53 21.12
N LYS A 29 -10.75 17.86 20.90
CA LYS A 29 -11.32 18.07 19.56
C LYS A 29 -10.69 19.28 18.87
N GLU A 30 -10.55 20.40 19.58
CA GLU A 30 -9.88 21.60 19.05
C GLU A 30 -8.42 21.30 18.67
N ARG A 31 -7.72 20.52 19.50
CA ARG A 31 -6.37 20.07 19.20
C ARG A 31 -6.33 19.16 17.96
N PHE A 32 -7.30 18.27 17.80
CA PHE A 32 -7.42 17.42 16.62
C PHE A 32 -7.57 18.27 15.36
N ASP A 33 -8.46 19.27 15.37
CA ASP A 33 -8.70 20.12 14.21
C ASP A 33 -7.46 20.93 13.84
N ALA A 34 -6.71 21.41 14.84
CA ALA A 34 -5.46 22.12 14.63
C ALA A 34 -4.34 21.22 14.05
N GLU A 35 -4.24 19.96 14.49
CA GLU A 35 -3.14 19.07 14.09
C GLU A 35 -3.44 18.28 12.80
N LEU A 36 -4.68 17.82 12.60
CA LEU A 36 -5.05 16.93 11.49
C LEU A 36 -6.03 17.55 10.50
N GLY A 37 -6.67 18.67 10.85
CA GLY A 37 -7.71 19.34 10.07
C GLY A 37 -9.12 18.84 10.43
N PRO A 38 -10.14 19.73 10.40
CA PRO A 38 -11.51 19.37 10.77
C PRO A 38 -12.11 18.29 9.87
N ASP A 39 -11.77 18.29 8.58
CA ASP A 39 -12.26 17.30 7.60
C ASP A 39 -11.76 15.87 7.88
N ALA A 40 -10.70 15.71 8.68
CA ALA A 40 -10.21 14.40 9.07
C ALA A 40 -11.07 13.73 10.15
N PHE A 41 -11.88 14.51 10.88
CA PHE A 41 -12.65 14.04 12.02
C PHE A 41 -13.93 13.34 11.58
N ASP A 42 -13.96 12.02 11.72
CA ASP A 42 -15.07 11.16 11.28
C ASP A 42 -15.76 10.46 12.46
N ALA A 43 -16.74 9.61 12.14
CA ALA A 43 -17.48 8.85 13.14
C ALA A 43 -16.57 7.97 14.03
N PRO A 44 -15.58 7.22 13.51
CA PRO A 44 -14.57 6.55 14.33
C PRO A 44 -13.84 7.46 15.32
N TRP A 45 -13.28 8.60 14.88
CA TRP A 45 -12.60 9.55 15.77
C TRP A 45 -13.54 10.15 16.83
N SER A 46 -14.78 10.45 16.44
CA SER A 46 -15.84 10.88 17.36
C SER A 46 -16.13 9.86 18.45
N ARG A 47 -16.25 8.58 18.10
CA ARG A 47 -16.47 7.49 19.08
C ARG A 47 -15.26 7.32 19.98
N LEU A 48 -14.05 7.38 19.44
CA LEU A 48 -12.82 7.28 20.22
C LEU A 48 -12.73 8.41 21.25
N LEU A 49 -12.98 9.66 20.83
CA LEU A 49 -13.03 10.81 21.73
C LEU A 49 -14.08 10.64 22.84
N LYS A 50 -15.25 10.10 22.50
CA LYS A 50 -16.34 9.91 23.46
C LYS A 50 -16.03 8.85 24.51
N HIS A 51 -15.45 7.73 24.08
CA HIS A 51 -15.35 6.52 24.90
C HIS A 51 -13.97 6.29 25.53
N SER A 52 -12.90 6.88 24.98
CA SER A 52 -11.55 6.84 25.54
C SER A 52 -10.77 8.09 25.13
N PRO A 53 -10.96 9.23 25.82
CA PRO A 53 -10.21 10.47 25.59
C PRO A 53 -8.70 10.26 25.68
N GLU A 54 -8.22 9.39 26.58
CA GLU A 54 -6.79 9.08 26.69
C GLU A 54 -6.23 8.39 25.44
N MET A 55 -6.95 7.41 24.87
CA MET A 55 -6.54 6.75 23.65
C MET A 55 -6.67 7.70 22.45
N PHE A 56 -7.72 8.52 22.41
CA PHE A 56 -7.86 9.57 21.40
C PHE A 56 -6.64 10.50 21.37
N ALA A 57 -6.23 11.00 22.53
CA ALA A 57 -5.07 11.89 22.64
C ALA A 57 -3.76 11.21 22.21
N ALA A 58 -3.58 9.93 22.58
CA ALA A 58 -2.41 9.14 22.17
C ALA A 58 -2.39 8.88 20.66
N SER A 59 -3.51 8.46 20.08
CA SER A 59 -3.67 8.25 18.63
C SER A 59 -3.48 9.52 17.82
N LEU A 60 -4.03 10.65 18.30
CA LEU A 60 -3.84 11.97 17.69
C LEU A 60 -2.35 12.32 17.66
N ARG A 61 -1.68 12.22 18.81
CA ARG A 61 -0.24 12.51 18.92
C ARG A 61 0.57 11.66 17.95
N LEU A 62 0.32 10.35 17.88
CA LEU A 62 1.04 9.45 16.98
C LEU A 62 0.81 9.83 15.51
N THR A 63 -0.45 10.06 15.13
CA THR A 63 -0.85 10.39 13.74
C THR A 63 -0.32 11.75 13.29
N ALA A 64 -0.18 12.71 14.20
CA ALA A 64 0.26 14.06 13.87
C ALA A 64 1.78 14.20 13.68
N VAL A 65 2.61 13.27 14.18
CA VAL A 65 4.08 13.37 14.10
C VAL A 65 4.58 13.56 12.65
N PRO A 66 4.18 12.73 11.67
CA PRO A 66 4.63 12.90 10.29
C PRO A 66 4.17 14.24 9.68
N LYS A 67 2.95 14.67 10.00
CA LYS A 67 2.38 15.95 9.52
C LYS A 67 3.16 17.15 10.06
N ARG A 68 3.50 17.14 11.34
CA ARG A 68 4.25 18.23 12.00
C ARG A 68 5.68 18.34 11.51
N LYS A 69 6.35 17.21 11.26
CA LYS A 69 7.73 17.20 10.77
C LYS A 69 7.82 17.65 9.31
N GLY A 70 6.80 17.35 8.50
CA GLY A 70 6.67 17.90 7.14
C GLY A 70 7.77 17.49 6.16
N HIS A 71 8.52 16.41 6.43
CA HIS A 71 9.59 15.94 5.52
C HIS A 71 9.06 15.39 4.20
N LEU A 72 7.81 14.92 4.18
CA LEU A 72 7.11 14.48 2.97
C LEU A 72 5.96 15.45 2.69
N SER A 73 5.73 15.76 1.41
CA SER A 73 4.59 16.61 1.03
C SER A 73 3.25 15.92 1.35
N PRO A 74 2.17 16.69 1.58
CA PRO A 74 0.83 16.13 1.81
C PRO A 74 0.36 15.17 0.70
N LYS A 75 0.76 15.43 -0.55
CA LYS A 75 0.51 14.54 -1.70
C LYS A 75 1.13 13.16 -1.46
N ILE A 76 2.43 13.10 -1.18
CA ILE A 76 3.15 11.85 -0.96
C ILE A 76 2.65 11.12 0.29
N GLN A 77 2.37 11.83 1.38
CA GLN A 77 1.79 11.22 2.58
C GLN A 77 0.44 10.55 2.29
N SER A 78 -0.39 11.17 1.45
CA SER A 78 -1.68 10.61 1.03
C SER A 78 -1.51 9.38 0.14
N LEU A 79 -0.55 9.39 -0.78
CA LEU A 79 -0.24 8.24 -1.64
C LEU A 79 0.30 7.05 -0.84
N ILE A 80 1.17 7.28 0.15
CA ILE A 80 1.64 6.23 1.06
C ILE A 80 0.48 5.64 1.86
N SER A 81 -0.39 6.51 2.40
CA SER A 81 -1.55 6.06 3.17
C SER A 81 -2.53 5.25 2.31
N LEU A 82 -2.68 5.63 1.03
CA LEU A 82 -3.44 4.87 0.05
C LEU A 82 -2.83 3.48 -0.21
N ALA A 83 -1.51 3.38 -0.39
CA ALA A 83 -0.83 2.10 -0.60
C ALA A 83 -1.06 1.15 0.58
N VAL A 84 -0.91 1.64 1.81
CA VAL A 84 -1.18 0.87 3.03
C VAL A 84 -2.64 0.43 3.09
N ALA A 85 -3.57 1.33 2.78
CA ALA A 85 -5.00 1.02 2.82
C ALA A 85 -5.40 -0.04 1.77
N ALA A 86 -4.79 0.02 0.59
CA ALA A 86 -5.09 -0.81 -0.57
C ALA A 86 -4.32 -2.13 -0.63
N ALA A 87 -3.31 -2.32 0.22
CA ALA A 87 -2.55 -3.57 0.29
C ALA A 87 -3.48 -4.77 0.48
N SER A 88 -3.21 -5.87 -0.22
CA SER A 88 -4.01 -7.11 -0.11
C SER A 88 -4.04 -7.70 1.31
N THR A 89 -3.07 -7.33 2.14
CA THR A 89 -2.97 -7.68 3.57
C THR A 89 -3.78 -6.76 4.49
N HIS A 90 -4.41 -5.71 3.96
CA HIS A 90 -5.20 -4.74 4.74
C HIS A 90 -6.60 -4.48 4.14
N LEU A 91 -6.68 -4.15 2.85
CA LEU A 91 -7.93 -3.95 2.08
C LEU A 91 -9.02 -3.14 2.80
N HIS A 92 -8.64 -2.01 3.42
CA HIS A 92 -9.57 -1.17 4.16
C HIS A 92 -10.25 -0.16 3.23
N VAL A 93 -11.34 -0.60 2.59
CA VAL A 93 -12.11 0.17 1.59
C VAL A 93 -12.38 1.62 1.97
N PRO A 94 -12.79 1.94 3.21
CA PRO A 94 -13.06 3.32 3.54
C PRO A 94 -11.82 4.22 3.53
N ASP A 95 -10.67 3.71 3.96
CA ASP A 95 -9.42 4.46 3.91
C ASP A 95 -8.89 4.57 2.48
N ILE A 96 -9.11 3.55 1.64
CA ILE A 96 -8.83 3.65 0.19
C ILE A 96 -9.58 4.87 -0.38
N GLN A 97 -10.86 5.02 -0.05
CA GLN A 97 -11.67 6.16 -0.50
C GLN A 97 -11.17 7.49 0.10
N ARG A 98 -10.89 7.52 1.40
CA ARG A 98 -10.37 8.70 2.11
C ARG A 98 -9.06 9.18 1.51
N TYR A 99 -8.07 8.29 1.38
CA TYR A 99 -6.74 8.67 0.91
C TYR A 99 -6.68 8.92 -0.59
N THR A 100 -7.56 8.30 -1.39
CA THR A 100 -7.76 8.71 -2.79
C THR A 100 -8.24 10.16 -2.88
N LYS A 101 -9.27 10.54 -2.10
CA LYS A 101 -9.77 11.93 -2.06
C LYS A 101 -8.71 12.90 -1.55
N ALA A 102 -7.98 12.54 -0.49
CA ALA A 102 -6.91 13.35 0.06
C ALA A 102 -5.76 13.54 -0.94
N ALA A 103 -5.36 12.50 -1.66
CA ALA A 103 -4.33 12.59 -2.69
C ALA A 103 -4.74 13.56 -3.80
N LEU A 104 -5.98 13.43 -4.32
CA LEU A 104 -6.52 14.35 -5.34
C LEU A 104 -6.56 15.80 -4.85
N ALA A 105 -7.04 16.03 -3.62
CA ALA A 105 -7.09 17.36 -3.01
C ALA A 105 -5.69 17.98 -2.83
N ASN A 106 -4.67 17.15 -2.63
CA ASN A 106 -3.26 17.55 -2.54
C ASN A 106 -2.55 17.58 -3.91
N GLY A 107 -3.28 17.52 -5.02
CA GLY A 107 -2.75 17.67 -6.37
C GLY A 107 -2.18 16.40 -7.00
N ALA A 108 -2.50 15.21 -6.47
CA ALA A 108 -2.22 13.97 -7.18
C ALA A 108 -3.08 13.82 -8.44
N SER A 109 -2.48 13.34 -9.51
CA SER A 109 -3.20 12.96 -10.72
C SER A 109 -3.89 11.61 -10.55
N LYS A 110 -4.87 11.33 -11.41
CA LYS A 110 -5.48 9.99 -11.50
C LYS A 110 -4.45 8.92 -11.87
N ALA A 111 -3.47 9.27 -12.71
CA ALA A 111 -2.40 8.37 -13.13
C ALA A 111 -1.52 7.97 -11.92
N GLU A 112 -1.14 8.92 -11.07
CA GLU A 112 -0.35 8.64 -9.86
C GLU A 112 -1.10 7.70 -8.90
N ILE A 113 -2.41 7.88 -8.75
CA ILE A 113 -3.25 7.02 -7.91
C ILE A 113 -3.31 5.60 -8.47
N VAL A 114 -3.55 5.46 -9.78
CA VAL A 114 -3.59 4.15 -10.44
C VAL A 114 -2.23 3.46 -10.34
N GLU A 115 -1.14 4.19 -10.50
CA GLU A 115 0.21 3.65 -10.37
C GLU A 115 0.50 3.14 -8.95
N VAL A 116 0.06 3.85 -7.89
CA VAL A 116 0.13 3.35 -6.50
C VAL A 116 -0.61 2.02 -6.35
N LEU A 117 -1.81 1.88 -6.93
CA LEU A 117 -2.58 0.64 -6.85
C LEU A 117 -1.89 -0.52 -7.59
N TYR A 118 -1.26 -0.26 -8.74
CA TYR A 118 -0.47 -1.25 -9.45
C TYR A 118 0.75 -1.73 -8.64
N LEU A 119 1.53 -0.79 -8.11
CA LEU A 119 2.68 -1.10 -7.27
C LEU A 119 2.27 -1.94 -6.04
N THR A 120 1.18 -1.54 -5.38
CA THR A 120 0.61 -2.25 -4.23
C THR A 120 0.18 -3.68 -4.58
N SER A 121 -0.28 -3.91 -5.82
CA SER A 121 -0.74 -5.22 -6.28
C SER A 121 0.40 -6.24 -6.46
N THR A 122 1.66 -5.81 -6.49
CA THR A 122 2.82 -6.71 -6.61
C THR A 122 3.09 -7.53 -5.34
N LEU A 123 2.50 -7.16 -4.20
CA LEU A 123 2.72 -7.80 -2.90
C LEU A 123 2.48 -9.31 -2.90
N GLY A 124 1.58 -9.80 -3.76
CA GLY A 124 1.27 -11.23 -3.89
C GLY A 124 2.46 -12.10 -4.27
N ILE A 125 3.47 -11.55 -4.95
CA ILE A 125 4.66 -12.32 -5.36
C ILE A 125 5.48 -12.84 -4.17
N HIS A 126 5.31 -12.24 -2.98
CA HIS A 126 6.00 -12.69 -1.77
C HIS A 126 5.66 -14.14 -1.40
N ALA A 127 4.49 -14.65 -1.82
CA ALA A 127 4.16 -16.06 -1.70
C ALA A 127 5.16 -16.95 -2.46
N CYS A 128 5.58 -16.55 -3.67
CA CYS A 128 6.59 -17.27 -4.44
C CYS A 128 7.99 -17.05 -3.85
N ASN A 129 8.35 -15.81 -3.49
CA ASN A 129 9.69 -15.48 -2.97
C ASN A 129 10.04 -16.24 -1.69
N ILE A 130 9.03 -16.60 -0.88
CA ILE A 130 9.21 -17.40 0.35
C ILE A 130 8.90 -18.87 0.10
N GLY A 131 7.78 -19.18 -0.58
CA GLY A 131 7.29 -20.54 -0.75
C GLY A 131 8.14 -21.39 -1.68
N VAL A 132 8.73 -20.81 -2.72
CA VAL A 132 9.58 -21.55 -3.67
C VAL A 132 10.87 -22.03 -3.01
N PRO A 133 11.67 -21.17 -2.32
CA PRO A 133 12.85 -21.65 -1.60
C PRO A 133 12.53 -22.75 -0.57
N LEU A 134 11.43 -22.61 0.18
CA LEU A 134 10.98 -23.62 1.14
C LEU A 134 10.59 -24.94 0.46
N LEU A 135 9.92 -24.87 -0.69
CA LEU A 135 9.62 -26.06 -1.48
C LEU A 135 10.90 -26.77 -1.91
N VAL A 136 11.91 -26.03 -2.38
CA VAL A 136 13.21 -26.60 -2.77
C VAL A 136 13.92 -27.24 -1.58
N GLU A 137 13.88 -26.63 -0.41
CA GLU A 137 14.43 -27.17 0.84
C GLU A 137 13.79 -28.52 1.18
N VAL A 138 12.45 -28.57 1.27
CA VAL A 138 11.72 -29.81 1.59
C VAL A 138 11.96 -30.90 0.55
N LEU A 139 12.01 -30.57 -0.75
CA LEU A 139 12.29 -31.58 -1.77
C LEU A 139 13.71 -32.18 -1.62
N LYS A 140 14.71 -31.38 -1.22
CA LYS A 140 16.06 -31.89 -0.92
C LYS A 140 16.08 -32.79 0.31
N GLU A 141 15.34 -32.43 1.36
CA GLU A 141 15.20 -33.25 2.58
C GLU A 141 14.55 -34.61 2.29
N GLU A 142 13.56 -34.63 1.39
CA GLU A 142 12.91 -35.85 0.89
C GLU A 142 13.78 -36.66 -0.09
N GLY A 143 15.06 -36.28 -0.27
CA GLY A 143 16.01 -36.98 -1.14
C GLY A 143 15.72 -36.82 -2.63
N ARG A 144 14.88 -35.85 -3.04
CA ARG A 144 14.63 -35.58 -4.46
C ARG A 144 15.75 -34.73 -5.03
N GLU A 145 16.20 -35.09 -6.22
CA GLU A 145 17.20 -34.32 -6.94
C GLU A 145 16.55 -33.06 -7.53
N VAL A 146 16.74 -31.92 -6.88
CA VAL A 146 16.23 -30.62 -7.33
C VAL A 146 17.40 -29.67 -7.56
N LYS A 147 17.57 -29.25 -8.83
CA LYS A 147 18.50 -28.17 -9.17
C LYS A 147 18.01 -26.87 -8.57
N SER A 148 18.92 -26.07 -8.05
CA SER A 148 18.65 -24.81 -7.36
C SER A 148 19.66 -23.76 -7.79
N GLY A 149 19.28 -22.49 -7.68
CA GLY A 149 20.09 -21.36 -8.14
C GLY A 149 20.20 -21.26 -9.66
N MET A 150 21.20 -20.52 -10.15
CA MET A 150 21.39 -20.21 -11.57
C MET A 150 22.15 -21.28 -12.39
N ASP A 151 22.78 -22.28 -11.75
CA ASP A 151 23.70 -23.20 -12.43
C ASP A 151 23.03 -24.07 -13.50
N GLY A 152 23.48 -23.96 -14.75
CA GLY A 152 22.91 -24.71 -15.87
C GLY A 152 21.49 -24.27 -16.27
N MET A 153 21.11 -23.01 -16.00
CA MET A 153 19.92 -22.40 -16.61
C MET A 153 20.04 -22.34 -18.13
N ASN A 154 18.89 -22.46 -18.80
CA ASN A 154 18.81 -22.39 -20.26
C ASN A 154 18.84 -20.92 -20.75
N LYS A 155 18.83 -20.74 -22.07
CA LYS A 155 18.86 -19.41 -22.69
C LYS A 155 17.67 -18.54 -22.29
N GLU A 156 16.46 -19.07 -22.30
CA GLU A 156 15.22 -18.35 -21.94
C GLU A 156 15.28 -17.81 -20.51
N GLN A 157 15.78 -18.59 -19.56
CA GLN A 157 15.90 -18.19 -18.16
C GLN A 157 16.90 -17.04 -18.00
N TRP A 158 18.03 -17.10 -18.69
CA TRP A 158 19.00 -15.99 -18.69
C TRP A 158 18.41 -14.71 -19.30
N GLU A 159 17.68 -14.82 -20.42
CA GLU A 159 17.01 -13.69 -21.05
C GLU A 159 15.97 -13.04 -20.12
N LEU A 160 15.17 -13.85 -19.40
CA LEU A 160 14.21 -13.37 -18.41
C LEU A 160 14.86 -12.65 -17.23
N LYS A 161 16.01 -13.16 -16.75
CA LYS A 161 16.79 -12.47 -15.71
C LYS A 161 17.27 -11.11 -16.19
N GLU A 162 17.89 -11.06 -17.38
CA GLU A 162 18.41 -9.81 -17.96
C GLU A 162 17.29 -8.79 -18.16
N GLU A 163 16.11 -9.26 -18.61
CA GLU A 163 14.92 -8.42 -18.76
C GLU A 163 14.45 -7.86 -17.40
N PHE A 164 14.42 -8.69 -16.36
CA PHE A 164 14.07 -8.25 -15.01
C PHE A 164 15.04 -7.17 -14.51
N GLU A 165 16.35 -7.41 -14.60
CA GLU A 165 17.38 -6.46 -14.17
C GLU A 165 17.26 -5.13 -14.91
N LYS A 166 17.04 -5.19 -16.23
CA LYS A 166 16.88 -4.00 -17.06
C LYS A 166 15.65 -3.18 -16.69
N LYS A 167 14.53 -3.82 -16.38
CA LYS A 167 13.25 -3.14 -16.10
C LYS A 167 13.13 -2.70 -14.64
N ARG A 168 13.65 -3.50 -13.69
CA ARG A 168 13.47 -3.30 -12.24
C ARG A 168 14.71 -2.72 -11.54
N GLY A 169 15.87 -2.78 -12.18
CA GLY A 169 17.11 -2.15 -11.70
C GLY A 169 17.81 -2.92 -10.57
N TYR A 170 17.44 -4.16 -10.29
CA TYR A 170 18.10 -5.02 -9.31
C TYR A 170 17.97 -6.50 -9.64
N TRP A 171 18.76 -7.34 -8.96
CA TRP A 171 18.61 -8.80 -8.92
C TRP A 171 18.86 -9.30 -7.50
N HIS A 172 18.22 -10.40 -7.12
CA HIS A 172 18.40 -11.03 -5.81
C HIS A 172 18.22 -12.54 -5.91
N ALA A 173 18.96 -13.31 -5.09
CA ALA A 173 19.02 -14.77 -5.14
C ALA A 173 17.66 -15.48 -4.94
N PHE A 174 16.72 -14.87 -4.20
CA PHE A 174 15.38 -15.45 -4.01
C PHE A 174 14.56 -15.58 -5.32
N TRP A 175 14.98 -14.91 -6.41
CA TRP A 175 14.36 -15.06 -7.73
C TRP A 175 14.80 -16.32 -8.47
N GLU A 176 15.96 -16.87 -8.14
CA GLU A 176 16.63 -17.89 -8.96
C GLU A 176 15.84 -19.20 -9.02
N ASP A 177 15.41 -19.71 -7.86
CA ASP A 177 14.62 -20.95 -7.79
C ASP A 177 13.22 -20.75 -8.39
N PHE A 178 12.63 -19.56 -8.26
CA PHE A 178 11.34 -19.25 -8.88
C PHE A 178 11.44 -19.20 -10.41
N LEU A 179 12.42 -18.47 -10.95
CA LEU A 179 12.73 -18.44 -12.38
C LEU A 179 13.05 -19.85 -12.92
N ARG A 180 13.76 -20.67 -12.14
CA ARG A 180 14.09 -22.04 -12.52
C ARG A 180 12.84 -22.91 -12.65
N LEU A 181 11.98 -22.89 -11.64
CA LEU A 181 10.84 -23.79 -11.53
C LEU A 181 9.67 -23.37 -12.42
N SER A 182 9.49 -22.07 -12.66
CA SER A 182 8.38 -21.56 -13.48
C SER A 182 8.80 -20.31 -14.26
N PRO A 183 9.58 -20.47 -15.35
CA PRO A 183 9.98 -19.34 -16.20
C PRO A 183 8.79 -18.63 -16.83
N GLU A 184 7.72 -19.36 -17.17
CA GLU A 184 6.46 -18.78 -17.67
C GLU A 184 5.84 -17.81 -16.67
N PHE A 185 5.66 -18.23 -15.41
CA PHE A 185 5.12 -17.35 -14.37
C PHE A 185 6.08 -16.20 -14.15
N PHE A 186 7.38 -16.47 -13.99
CA PHE A 186 8.38 -15.42 -13.80
C PHE A 186 8.29 -14.34 -14.89
N GLY A 187 8.21 -14.73 -16.17
CA GLY A 187 8.03 -13.82 -17.29
C GLY A 187 6.74 -13.01 -17.22
N ALA A 188 5.60 -13.64 -16.92
CA ALA A 188 4.34 -12.94 -16.74
C ALA A 188 4.40 -11.93 -15.57
N TYR A 189 5.08 -12.28 -14.48
CA TYR A 189 5.30 -11.38 -13.36
C TYR A 189 6.25 -10.23 -13.71
N VAL A 190 7.30 -10.47 -14.50
CA VAL A 190 8.17 -9.41 -15.04
C VAL A 190 7.33 -8.41 -15.83
N GLU A 191 6.47 -8.88 -16.72
CA GLU A 191 5.57 -8.01 -17.48
C GLU A 191 4.66 -7.20 -16.55
N PHE A 192 3.89 -7.87 -15.69
CA PHE A 192 2.96 -7.25 -14.75
C PHE A 192 3.62 -6.17 -13.88
N SER A 193 4.74 -6.53 -13.24
CA SER A 193 5.40 -5.68 -12.26
C SER A 193 6.24 -4.56 -12.87
N SER A 194 6.51 -4.62 -14.18
CA SER A 194 7.26 -3.59 -14.90
C SER A 194 6.39 -2.46 -15.43
N VAL A 195 5.06 -2.62 -15.48
CA VAL A 195 4.13 -1.61 -16.02
C VAL A 195 4.33 -0.21 -15.41
N PRO A 196 4.48 -0.04 -14.07
CA PRO A 196 4.78 1.27 -13.47
C PRO A 196 6.12 1.87 -13.91
N TRP A 197 7.05 1.06 -14.39
CA TRP A 197 8.42 1.49 -14.71
C TRP A 197 8.59 1.87 -16.18
N VAL A 198 7.68 1.43 -17.06
CA VAL A 198 7.84 1.52 -18.52
C VAL A 198 6.75 2.33 -19.24
N ASN A 199 5.64 2.65 -18.58
CA ASN A 199 4.58 3.47 -19.17
C ASN A 199 5.05 4.93 -19.43
N GLU A 200 4.27 5.71 -20.18
CA GLU A 200 4.51 7.16 -20.48
C GLU A 200 5.91 7.52 -21.01
N GLY A 201 6.40 6.81 -22.03
CA GLY A 201 7.70 7.11 -22.64
C GLY A 201 8.89 6.53 -21.90
N GLY A 202 8.66 5.49 -21.09
CA GLY A 202 9.71 4.71 -20.42
C GLY A 202 9.93 5.09 -18.96
N LYS A 203 8.99 5.81 -18.32
CA LYS A 203 8.99 6.15 -16.89
C LYS A 203 7.54 6.30 -16.43
N GLY A 204 7.13 5.61 -15.37
CA GLY A 204 5.87 5.91 -14.67
C GLY A 204 5.76 7.39 -14.28
N VAL A 205 4.57 7.80 -13.87
CA VAL A 205 4.31 9.19 -13.46
C VAL A 205 4.84 9.49 -12.06
N LEU A 206 5.09 8.45 -11.25
CA LEU A 206 5.72 8.59 -9.94
C LEU A 206 7.25 8.62 -10.05
N GLU A 207 7.88 9.45 -9.22
CA GLU A 207 9.35 9.42 -9.09
C GLU A 207 9.80 8.06 -8.52
N PRO A 208 10.94 7.48 -8.96
CA PRO A 208 11.38 6.15 -8.53
C PRO A 208 11.43 5.94 -7.02
N LYS A 209 11.79 6.98 -6.25
CA LYS A 209 11.84 6.91 -4.78
C LYS A 209 10.46 6.69 -4.14
N VAL A 210 9.38 7.09 -4.81
CA VAL A 210 8.00 6.92 -4.37
C VAL A 210 7.49 5.54 -4.77
N CYS A 211 8.01 4.97 -5.86
CA CYS A 211 7.64 3.64 -6.34
C CYS A 211 8.25 2.48 -5.54
N MET A 212 9.29 2.75 -4.74
CA MET A 212 10.02 1.75 -3.94
C MET A 212 9.60 1.70 -2.46
N VAL A 213 8.53 2.41 -2.09
CA VAL A 213 7.95 2.40 -0.73
C VAL A 213 6.80 1.41 -0.67
#